data_AF-X1GID4-F1
#
_entry.id   AF-X1GID4-F1
#
_cell.length_a   1.000
_cell.length_b   1.000
_cell.length_c   1.000
_cell.angle_alpha   90.00
_cell.angle_beta   90.00
_cell.angle_gamma   90.00
#
_symmetry.space_group_name_H-M   'P 1'
#
loop_
_entity.id
_entity.type
_entity.pdbx_description
1 polymer ?
#
loop_
_entity_poly.entity_id
_entity_poly.type
_entity_poly.pdbx_seq_one_letter_code
_entity_poly.pdbx_strand_id
1 'polypeptide(L)'
;MAIVKFSFQDEYIEELKKARLEQPIVRLTDLARHEQAVPLRSLFVISTAKAASGDIIRLEHFCGTLWNINSQDEQVLQRADIIHSEIKEACQALELEIRAGIFEG
;
A
#
# COMPACT_ATOMS: atom_id res chain seq x y z
N MET A 1 5.78 -12.49 -15.99
CA MET A 1 5.60 -11.43 -14.99
C MET A 1 4.63 -11.94 -13.95
N ALA A 2 5.14 -12.37 -12.81
CA ALA A 2 4.30 -12.77 -11.68
C ALA A 2 4.00 -11.54 -10.79
N ILE A 3 2.90 -11.60 -10.05
CA ILE A 3 2.60 -10.63 -8.99
C ILE A 3 2.72 -11.36 -7.67
N VAL A 4 3.66 -10.94 -6.84
CA VAL A 4 3.79 -11.41 -5.46
C VAL A 4 3.01 -10.44 -4.59
N LYS A 5 1.87 -10.90 -4.07
CA LYS A 5 0.93 -10.07 -3.29
C LYS A 5 1.09 -10.34 -1.79
N PHE A 6 1.21 -9.27 -1.03
CA PHE A 6 1.24 -9.26 0.42
C PHE A 6 0.00 -8.54 0.97
N SER A 7 -0.47 -9.01 2.12
CA SER A 7 -1.55 -8.36 2.87
C SER A 7 -1.06 -7.63 4.11
N PHE A 8 0.15 -7.95 4.58
CA PHE A 8 0.77 -7.33 5.75
C PHE A 8 2.02 -6.55 5.34
N GLN A 9 2.20 -5.39 5.94
CA GLN A 9 3.23 -4.43 5.56
C GLN A 9 4.63 -4.86 6.00
N ASP A 10 4.73 -5.60 7.10
CA ASP A 10 5.99 -6.19 7.60
C ASP A 10 6.54 -7.22 6.62
N GLU A 11 5.72 -8.16 6.15
CA GLU A 11 6.11 -9.14 5.13
C GLU A 11 6.54 -8.46 3.83
N TYR A 12 5.79 -7.44 3.41
CA TYR A 12 6.10 -6.64 2.23
C TYR A 12 7.43 -5.90 2.35
N ILE A 13 7.69 -5.27 3.50
CA ILE A 13 8.95 -4.55 3.76
C ILE A 13 10.12 -5.54 3.78
N GLU A 14 9.96 -6.71 4.38
CA GLU A 14 10.97 -7.77 4.36
C GLU A 14 11.29 -8.26 2.96
N GLU A 15 10.29 -8.33 2.08
CA GLU A 15 10.51 -8.66 0.68
C GLU A 15 11.24 -7.53 -0.07
N LEU A 16 10.87 -6.27 0.17
CA LEU A 16 11.57 -5.11 -0.42
C LEU A 16 13.05 -5.07 -0.05
N LYS A 17 13.41 -5.41 1.19
CA LYS A 17 14.81 -5.47 1.65
C LYS A 17 15.65 -6.49 0.88
N LYS A 18 15.03 -7.57 0.39
CA LYS A 18 15.70 -8.67 -0.31
C LYS A 18 15.68 -8.48 -1.82
N ALA A 19 14.68 -7.78 -2.32
CA ALA A 19 14.45 -7.61 -3.74
C ALA A 19 15.48 -6.65 -4.36
N ARG A 20 16.03 -7.07 -5.51
CA ARG A 20 16.70 -6.13 -6.40
C ARG A 20 15.64 -5.49 -7.29
N LEU A 21 15.40 -4.19 -7.13
CA LEU A 21 14.41 -3.47 -7.94
C LEU A 21 14.97 -3.08 -9.32
N GLU A 22 14.09 -3.02 -10.32
CA GLU A 22 14.42 -2.51 -11.66
C GLU A 22 14.76 -1.01 -11.60
N GLN A 23 14.00 -0.26 -10.80
CA GLN A 23 14.23 1.13 -10.47
C GLN A 23 14.05 1.29 -8.96
N PRO A 24 14.76 2.22 -8.30
CA PRO A 24 14.62 2.46 -6.87
C PRO A 24 13.35 3.26 -6.57
N ILE A 25 12.20 2.84 -7.12
CA ILE A 25 10.92 3.53 -7.00
C ILE A 25 9.89 2.57 -6.40
N VAL A 26 9.24 3.03 -5.34
CA VAL A 26 8.06 2.41 -4.74
C VAL A 26 6.88 3.33 -4.97
N ARG A 27 5.78 2.78 -5.47
CA ARG A 27 4.53 3.52 -5.64
C ARG A 27 3.61 3.23 -4.48
N LEU A 28 3.23 4.26 -3.72
CA LEU A 28 2.40 4.14 -2.53
C LEU A 28 1.17 5.04 -2.68
N THR A 29 -0.02 4.49 -2.44
CA THR A 29 -1.30 5.22 -2.55
C THR A 29 -2.37 4.57 -1.68
N ASP A 30 -3.40 5.34 -1.38
CA ASP A 30 -4.66 4.81 -0.88
C ASP A 30 -5.57 4.39 -2.03
N LEU A 31 -6.41 3.39 -1.78
CA LEU A 31 -7.46 2.94 -2.67
C LEU A 31 -8.76 2.78 -1.88
N ALA A 32 -9.76 3.61 -2.18
CA ALA A 32 -11.10 3.50 -1.63
C ALA A 32 -12.00 2.72 -2.60
N ARG A 33 -12.21 1.43 -2.34
CA ARG A 33 -13.06 0.58 -3.18
C ARG A 33 -14.52 0.61 -2.70
N HIS A 34 -15.44 0.96 -3.58
CA HIS A 34 -16.87 0.85 -3.28
C HIS A 34 -17.30 -0.61 -3.21
N GLU A 35 -18.08 -0.95 -2.19
CA GLU A 35 -18.75 -2.24 -2.08
C GLU A 35 -20.04 -2.20 -2.93
N GLN A 36 -20.25 -3.19 -3.81
CA GLN A 36 -21.36 -3.14 -4.78
C GLN A 36 -22.76 -3.16 -4.13
N ALA A 37 -22.87 -3.71 -2.92
CA ALA A 37 -24.14 -3.97 -2.26
C ALA A 37 -24.52 -2.95 -1.18
N VAL A 38 -23.58 -2.09 -0.76
CA VAL A 38 -23.75 -1.16 0.37
C VAL A 38 -23.05 0.16 0.07
N PRO A 39 -23.55 1.30 0.57
CA PRO A 39 -22.91 2.61 0.36
C PRO A 39 -21.68 2.80 1.25
N LEU A 40 -20.83 1.78 1.34
CA LEU A 40 -19.60 1.74 2.14
C LEU A 40 -18.39 1.64 1.24
N ARG A 41 -17.26 2.17 1.70
CA ARG A 41 -16.00 2.14 0.96
C ARG A 41 -14.94 1.41 1.77
N SER A 42 -14.37 0.36 1.23
CA SER A 42 -13.23 -0.33 1.83
C SER A 42 -11.95 0.45 1.50
N LEU A 43 -11.23 0.90 2.52
CA LEU A 43 -9.96 1.60 2.37
C LEU A 43 -8.80 0.59 2.39
N PHE A 44 -7.94 0.70 1.40
CA PHE A 44 -6.71 -0.07 1.31
C PHE A 44 -5.50 0.83 1.12
N VAL A 45 -4.38 0.49 1.76
CA VAL A 45 -3.08 1.02 1.38
C VAL A 45 -2.47 0.08 0.35
N ILE A 46 -2.13 0.63 -0.81
CA ILE A 46 -1.54 -0.07 -1.94
C ILE A 46 -0.10 0.39 -2.12
N SER A 47 0.83 -0.56 -2.12
CA SER A 47 2.22 -0.29 -2.48
C SER A 47 2.67 -1.21 -3.60
N THR A 48 3.40 -0.71 -4.59
CA THR A 48 3.96 -1.53 -5.68
C THR A 48 5.39 -1.16 -6.00
N ALA A 49 6.21 -2.19 -6.22
CA ALA A 49 7.57 -2.08 -6.70
C ALA A 49 7.82 -3.12 -7.80
N LYS A 50 8.69 -2.80 -8.75
CA LYS A 50 9.06 -3.70 -9.85
C LYS A 50 10.44 -4.28 -9.59
N ALA A 51 10.52 -5.60 -9.45
CA ALA A 51 11.78 -6.32 -9.31
C ALA A 51 12.54 -6.34 -10.64
N ALA A 52 13.87 -6.45 -10.59
CA ALA A 52 14.74 -6.56 -11.75
C ALA A 52 14.51 -7.87 -12.54
N SER A 53 13.90 -8.89 -11.93
CA SER A 53 13.38 -10.08 -12.61
C SER A 53 12.17 -9.78 -13.52
N GLY A 54 11.56 -8.61 -13.36
CA GLY A 54 10.31 -8.21 -14.01
C GLY A 54 9.06 -8.53 -13.19
N ASP A 55 9.19 -9.15 -12.01
CA ASP A 55 8.03 -9.42 -11.13
C ASP A 55 7.55 -8.16 -10.41
N ILE A 56 6.27 -8.14 -10.05
CA ILE A 56 5.66 -7.05 -9.29
C ILE A 56 5.51 -7.48 -7.84
N ILE A 57 6.12 -6.73 -6.93
CA ILE A 57 5.96 -6.88 -5.49
C ILE A 57 4.87 -5.91 -5.08
N ARG A 58 3.73 -6.42 -4.59
CA ARG A 58 2.54 -5.63 -4.30
C ARG A 58 2.08 -5.83 -2.86
N LEU A 59 1.89 -4.74 -2.14
CA LEU A 59 1.08 -4.69 -0.92
C LEU A 59 -0.35 -4.28 -1.27
N GLU A 60 -1.31 -4.96 -0.64
CA GLU A 60 -2.71 -4.53 -0.58
C GLU A 60 -3.20 -4.77 0.84
N HIS A 61 -3.01 -3.76 1.70
CA HIS A 61 -3.37 -3.82 3.11
C HIS A 61 -4.75 -3.24 3.32
N PHE A 62 -5.66 -4.00 3.94
CA PHE A 62 -6.98 -3.51 4.30
C PHE A 62 -6.93 -2.70 5.61
N CYS A 63 -7.29 -1.42 5.53
CA CYS A 63 -7.30 -0.52 6.68
C CYS A 63 -8.65 -0.52 7.41
N GLY A 64 -9.74 -0.80 6.69
CA GLY A 64 -11.08 -0.83 7.24
C GLY A 64 -12.13 -0.35 6.25
N THR A 65 -13.36 -0.21 6.73
CA THR A 65 -14.48 0.28 5.94
C THR A 65 -14.84 1.69 6.40
N LEU A 66 -14.95 2.61 5.45
CA LEU A 66 -15.43 3.97 5.63
C LEU A 66 -16.97 3.96 5.52
N TRP A 67 -17.61 4.45 6.58
CA TRP A 67 -19.06 4.52 6.74
C TRP A 67 -19.60 5.93 6.49
N ASN A 68 -18.73 6.92 6.23
CA ASN A 68 -19.05 8.35 6.24
C ASN A 68 -19.56 8.80 7.61
N ILE A 69 -19.06 8.16 8.67
CA ILE A 69 -19.34 8.50 10.08
C ILE A 69 -18.00 8.93 10.69
N ASN A 70 -17.86 10.23 10.97
CA ASN A 70 -16.57 10.86 11.29
C ASN A 70 -15.70 10.08 12.29
N SER A 71 -16.27 9.59 13.40
CA SER A 71 -15.49 8.91 14.45
C SER A 71 -15.00 7.51 14.08
N GLN A 72 -15.72 6.79 13.21
CA GLN A 72 -15.30 5.47 12.74
C GLN A 72 -14.30 5.61 11.60
N ASP A 73 -14.54 6.54 10.69
CA ASP A 73 -13.66 6.80 9.55
C ASP A 73 -12.29 7.32 10.01
N GLU A 74 -12.23 8.12 11.08
CA GLU A 74 -10.98 8.60 11.65
C GLU A 74 -10.05 7.45 12.07
N GLN A 75 -10.57 6.38 12.68
CA GLN A 75 -9.75 5.22 13.06
C GLN A 75 -9.19 4.49 11.83
N VAL A 76 -9.99 4.39 10.77
CA VAL A 76 -9.59 3.76 9.50
C VAL A 76 -8.51 4.58 8.80
N LEU A 77 -8.65 5.91 8.79
CA LEU A 77 -7.66 6.84 8.24
C LEU A 77 -6.36 6.83 9.05
N GLN A 78 -6.44 6.90 10.38
CA GLN A 78 -5.26 6.78 11.26
C GLN A 78 -4.50 5.48 11.02
N ARG A 79 -5.21 4.37 10.80
CA ARG A 79 -4.57 3.10 10.44
C ARG A 79 -3.86 3.18 9.09
N ALA A 80 -4.47 3.80 8.07
CA ALA A 80 -3.80 4.00 6.80
C ALA A 80 -2.53 4.85 6.96
N ASP A 81 -2.60 5.95 7.71
CA ASP A 81 -1.46 6.84 7.99
C ASP A 81 -0.29 6.11 8.67
N ILE A 82 -0.59 5.22 9.62
CA ILE A 82 0.43 4.38 10.28
C ILE A 82 1.13 3.50 9.24
N ILE A 83 0.37 2.79 8.41
CA ILE A 83 0.94 1.91 7.38
C ILE A 83 1.75 2.71 6.35
N HIS A 84 1.27 3.88 5.94
CA HIS A 84 2.03 4.80 5.09
C HIS A 84 3.35 5.19 5.71
N SER A 85 3.34 5.55 7.00
CA SER A 85 4.54 5.97 7.72
C SER A 85 5.55 4.84 7.83
N GLU A 86 5.12 3.63 8.19
CA GLU A 86 5.99 2.44 8.25
C GLU A 86 6.65 2.12 6.90
N ILE A 87 5.88 2.18 5.80
CA ILE A 87 6.42 1.96 4.44
C ILE A 87 7.36 3.09 4.05
N LYS A 88 7.03 4.34 4.39
CA LYS A 88 7.87 5.51 4.09
C LYS A 88 9.23 5.43 4.78
N GLU A 89 9.23 5.11 6.07
CA GLU A 89 10.44 4.92 6.86
C GLU A 89 11.30 3.77 6.31
N ALA A 90 10.67 2.64 5.97
CA ALA A 90 11.37 1.52 5.36
C ALA A 90 11.99 1.88 3.99
N CYS A 91 11.25 2.59 3.14
CA CYS A 91 11.76 3.05 1.85
C CYS A 91 12.92 4.04 2.03
N GLN A 92 12.82 4.97 2.98
CA GLN A 92 13.90 5.89 3.31
C GLN A 92 15.16 5.16 3.76
N ALA A 93 15.03 4.15 4.63
CA ALA A 93 16.15 3.33 5.10
C ALA A 93 16.79 2.50 3.96
N LEU A 94 16.03 2.19 2.92
CA LEU A 94 16.48 1.46 1.73
C LEU A 94 16.89 2.38 0.56
N GLU A 95 16.91 3.70 0.78
CA GLU A 95 17.21 4.70 -0.25
C GLU A 95 16.29 4.61 -1.50
N LEU A 96 15.03 4.23 -1.27
CA LEU A 96 14.00 4.12 -2.30
C LEU A 96 13.20 5.42 -2.42
N GLU A 97 12.97 5.85 -3.66
CA GLU A 97 12.10 6.98 -3.97
C GLU A 97 10.63 6.56 -3.88
N ILE A 98 9.82 7.33 -3.16
CA ILE A 98 8.38 7.11 -3.07
C ILE A 98 7.67 8.01 -4.07
N ARG A 99 6.78 7.42 -4.86
CA ARG A 99 5.89 8.15 -5.76
C ARG A 99 4.43 7.81 -5.48
N ALA A 100 3.53 8.74 -5.77
CA ALA A 100 2.12 8.42 -5.79
C ALA A 100 1.84 7.30 -6.81
N GLY A 101 0.94 6.39 -6.43
CA GLY A 101 0.38 5.40 -7.35
C GLY A 101 -0.52 6.07 -8.41
N ILE A 102 -0.68 5.43 -9.57
CA ILE A 102 -1.57 5.91 -10.65
C ILE A 102 -3.06 5.66 -10.31
N PHE A 103 -3.35 4.97 -9.21
CA PHE A 103 -4.70 4.64 -8.78
C PHE A 103 -5.24 5.68 -7.79
N GLU A 104 -5.42 6.92 -8.26
CA GLU A 104 -6.35 7.85 -7.61
C GLU A 104 -7.70 7.67 -8.31
N GLY A 105 -8.67 7.08 -7.61
CA GLY A 105 -10.03 6.84 -8.09
C GLY A 105 -11.01 6.78 -6.93
#